data_AF-A0A1Y5IFZ8-F1
#
_entry.id   AF-A0A1Y5IFZ8-F1
#
_cell.length_a   1.000
_cell.length_b   1.000
_cell.length_c   1.000
_cell.angle_alpha   90.00
_cell.angle_beta   90.00
_cell.angle_gamma   90.00
#
_symmetry.space_group_name_H-M   'P 1'
#
loop_
_entity.id
_entity.type
_entity.pdbx_description
1 polymer ?
#
loop_
_entity_poly.entity_id
_entity_poly.type
_entity_poly.pdbx_seq_one_letter_code
_entity_poly.pdbx_strand_id
1 'polypeptide(L)'
;MFNADLDKPIEDGPRAIAVTLAAKRALRDVLEQNNLFKETCEAPVFACDLSQLNVKTSSRVSGPLRRSLPALSEVYGIDPYAVDGVLQNVSTLEAIFKANNARVKVDFKGGPEMIGLIDSGLEAIYQDLPPEALAKGTEILESCDLTVDATAEGTLECRISRAVAQNKRPSGGQS
;
A
#
# COMPACT_ATOMS: atom_id res chain seq x y z
N MET A 1 5.39 -1.80 16.78
CA MET A 1 5.11 -0.39 16.40
C MET A 1 5.46 -0.23 14.93
N PHE A 2 4.47 -0.17 14.03
CA PHE A 2 4.68 -0.28 12.56
C PHE A 2 5.39 0.93 11.91
N ASN A 3 5.66 2.01 12.66
CA ASN A 3 6.11 3.30 12.12
C ASN A 3 7.61 3.62 12.31
N ALA A 4 8.37 2.84 13.09
CA ALA A 4 9.79 3.13 13.35
C ALA A 4 10.71 2.83 12.14
N ASP A 5 10.23 2.05 11.17
CA ASP A 5 10.98 1.62 9.99
C ASP A 5 10.63 2.41 8.72
N LEU A 6 9.81 3.47 8.81
CA LEU A 6 9.31 4.19 7.64
C LEU A 6 10.41 4.94 6.85
N ASP A 7 11.52 5.29 7.50
CA ASP A 7 12.57 6.11 6.91
C ASP A 7 13.73 5.31 6.28
N LYS A 8 13.72 3.97 6.38
CA LYS A 8 14.83 3.13 5.86
C LYS A 8 14.50 2.59 4.46
N PRO A 9 15.22 2.99 3.40
CA PRO A 9 15.07 2.42 2.07
C PRO A 9 15.22 0.89 2.09
N ILE A 10 14.57 0.21 1.16
CA ILE A 10 14.76 -1.23 0.92
C ILE A 10 15.70 -1.37 -0.26
N GLU A 11 16.96 -1.68 0.01
CA GLU A 11 18.02 -1.70 -1.00
C GLU A 11 18.14 -3.06 -1.73
N ASP A 12 17.58 -4.14 -1.17
CA ASP A 12 17.55 -5.45 -1.81
C ASP A 12 16.48 -5.50 -2.90
N GLY A 13 16.89 -5.61 -4.17
CA GLY A 13 16.01 -5.57 -5.34
C GLY A 13 14.86 -6.59 -5.30
N PRO A 14 15.11 -7.90 -5.11
CA PRO A 14 14.04 -8.90 -5.05
C PRO A 14 13.06 -8.63 -3.90
N ARG A 15 13.54 -8.23 -2.73
CA ARG A 15 12.66 -7.86 -1.61
C ARG A 15 11.91 -6.56 -1.86
N ALA A 16 12.50 -5.58 -2.54
CA ALA A 16 11.80 -4.37 -2.95
C ALA A 16 10.60 -4.71 -3.85
N ILE A 17 10.78 -5.62 -4.82
CA ILE A 17 9.69 -6.16 -5.65
C ILE A 17 8.63 -6.86 -4.78
N ALA A 18 9.05 -7.72 -3.84
CA ALA A 18 8.11 -8.40 -2.94
C ALA A 18 7.26 -7.41 -2.14
N VAL A 19 7.86 -6.31 -1.69
CA VAL A 19 7.16 -5.23 -0.96
C VAL A 19 6.21 -4.45 -1.86
N THR A 20 6.58 -4.11 -3.11
CA THR A 20 5.64 -3.44 -4.04
C THR A 20 4.46 -4.34 -4.38
N LEU A 21 4.68 -5.64 -4.54
CA LEU A 21 3.62 -6.63 -4.77
C LEU A 21 2.70 -6.76 -3.54
N ALA A 22 3.26 -6.79 -2.32
CA ALA A 22 2.48 -6.79 -1.09
C ALA A 22 1.64 -5.50 -0.94
N ALA A 23 2.22 -4.33 -1.24
CA ALA A 23 1.52 -3.06 -1.25
C ALA A 23 0.39 -3.03 -2.29
N LYS A 24 0.61 -3.64 -3.47
CA LYS A 24 -0.43 -3.81 -4.48
C LYS A 24 -1.60 -4.67 -3.98
N ARG A 25 -1.35 -5.74 -3.22
CA ARG A 25 -2.41 -6.50 -2.55
C ARG A 25 -3.18 -5.63 -1.54
N ALA A 26 -2.47 -4.80 -0.79
CA ALA A 26 -3.08 -3.88 0.17
C ALA A 26 -3.93 -2.77 -0.50
N LEU A 27 -3.61 -2.34 -1.73
CA LEU A 27 -4.46 -1.41 -2.49
C LEU A 27 -5.88 -1.98 -2.70
N ARG A 28 -5.99 -3.29 -2.95
CA ARG A 28 -7.30 -3.96 -3.09
C ARG A 28 -8.08 -3.98 -1.77
N ASP A 29 -7.42 -4.31 -0.66
CA ASP A 29 -8.01 -4.24 0.70
C ASP A 29 -8.52 -2.81 1.03
N VAL A 30 -7.76 -1.78 0.68
CA VAL A 30 -8.17 -0.38 0.84
C VAL A 30 -9.37 -0.04 -0.04
N LEU A 31 -9.38 -0.50 -1.29
CA LEU A 31 -10.49 -0.28 -2.22
C LEU A 31 -11.78 -0.94 -1.73
N GLU A 32 -11.71 -2.19 -1.29
CA GLU A 32 -12.84 -2.93 -0.71
C GLU A 32 -13.39 -2.22 0.52
N GLN A 33 -12.52 -1.77 1.43
CA GLN A 33 -12.92 -0.99 2.60
C GLN A 33 -13.58 0.35 2.22
N ASN A 34 -13.06 1.04 1.19
CA ASN A 34 -13.63 2.30 0.72
C ASN A 34 -15.02 2.09 0.14
N ASN A 35 -15.21 1.03 -0.66
CA ASN A 35 -16.52 0.69 -1.23
C ASN A 35 -17.51 0.31 -0.13
N LEU A 36 -17.10 -0.47 0.87
CA LEU A 36 -17.92 -0.78 2.02
C LEU A 36 -18.35 0.49 2.77
N PHE A 37 -17.43 1.43 3.02
CA PHE A 37 -17.77 2.69 3.68
C PHE A 37 -18.67 3.57 2.82
N LYS A 38 -18.50 3.59 1.50
CA LYS A 38 -19.41 4.31 0.60
C LYS A 38 -20.86 3.82 0.74
N GLU A 39 -21.06 2.52 0.95
CA GLU A 39 -22.39 1.91 1.08
C GLU A 39 -22.97 2.01 2.50
N THR A 40 -22.10 2.00 3.52
CA THR A 40 -22.52 1.86 4.92
C THR A 40 -22.34 3.12 5.76
N CYS A 41 -21.61 4.12 5.26
CA CYS A 41 -21.26 5.34 5.98
C CYS A 41 -21.98 6.55 5.37
N GLU A 42 -23.25 6.69 5.73
CA GLU A 42 -24.10 7.74 5.19
C GLU A 42 -23.78 9.12 5.79
N ALA A 43 -23.88 10.12 4.93
CA ALA A 43 -23.91 11.52 5.32
C ALA A 43 -25.21 11.81 6.10
N PRO A 44 -25.25 12.84 6.97
CA PRO A 44 -24.17 13.79 7.26
C PRO A 44 -23.26 13.38 8.43
N VAL A 45 -23.60 12.30 9.15
CA VAL A 45 -22.95 11.96 10.44
C VAL A 45 -21.70 11.09 10.26
N PHE A 46 -21.63 10.27 9.21
CA PHE A 46 -20.49 9.38 8.93
C PHE A 46 -20.04 8.58 10.18
N ALA A 47 -20.89 7.66 10.63
CA ALA A 47 -20.68 6.86 11.84
C ALA A 47 -19.55 5.82 11.73
N CYS A 48 -19.02 5.60 10.53
CA CYS A 48 -17.89 4.71 10.31
C CYS A 48 -16.56 5.31 10.79
N ASP A 49 -15.60 4.44 11.07
CA ASP A 49 -14.24 4.83 11.42
C ASP A 49 -13.41 5.06 10.13
N LEU A 50 -13.53 6.26 9.56
CA LEU A 50 -12.80 6.69 8.36
C LEU A 50 -11.27 6.71 8.56
N SER A 51 -10.79 6.68 9.81
CA SER A 51 -9.35 6.58 10.08
C SER A 51 -8.75 5.29 9.53
N GLN A 52 -9.55 4.22 9.38
CA GLN A 52 -9.08 2.94 8.87
C GLN A 52 -8.52 3.06 7.45
N LEU A 53 -9.14 3.84 6.57
CA LEU A 53 -8.64 4.06 5.22
C LEU A 53 -7.29 4.78 5.26
N ASN A 54 -7.21 5.86 6.04
CA ASN A 54 -5.98 6.63 6.20
C ASN A 54 -4.82 5.77 6.72
N VAL A 55 -5.07 4.99 7.78
CA VAL A 55 -4.03 4.16 8.39
C VAL A 55 -3.64 2.98 7.50
N LYS A 56 -4.61 2.27 6.88
CA LYS A 56 -4.30 1.18 5.94
C LYS A 56 -3.43 1.71 4.80
N THR A 57 -3.81 2.84 4.18
CA THR A 57 -3.03 3.46 3.11
C THR A 57 -1.64 3.85 3.57
N SER A 58 -1.50 4.55 4.70
CA SER A 58 -0.18 5.00 5.16
C SER A 58 0.75 3.82 5.50
N SER A 59 0.26 2.85 6.27
CA SER A 59 1.08 1.76 6.81
C SER A 59 1.34 0.59 5.85
N ARG A 60 0.46 0.36 4.86
CA ARG A 60 0.52 -0.83 3.97
C ARG A 60 0.79 -0.50 2.51
N VAL A 61 0.58 0.76 2.10
CA VAL A 61 0.75 1.19 0.71
C VAL A 61 1.80 2.28 0.62
N SER A 62 1.53 3.43 1.23
CA SER A 62 2.32 4.65 1.06
C SER A 62 3.75 4.52 1.59
N GLY A 63 3.89 4.14 2.86
CA GLY A 63 5.20 3.88 3.47
C GLY A 63 5.97 2.78 2.73
N PRO A 64 5.39 1.59 2.50
CA PRO A 64 6.04 0.53 1.76
C PRO A 64 6.51 0.93 0.35
N LEU A 65 5.66 1.56 -0.46
CA LEU A 65 6.01 1.98 -1.83
C LEU A 65 7.10 3.04 -1.85
N ARG A 66 7.06 4.04 -0.95
CA ARG A 66 8.11 5.06 -0.82
C ARG A 66 9.48 4.46 -0.50
N ARG A 67 9.51 3.32 0.18
CA ARG A 67 10.75 2.65 0.58
C ARG A 67 11.29 1.68 -0.46
N SER A 68 10.43 1.09 -1.28
CA SER A 68 10.80 0.01 -2.21
C SER A 68 10.93 0.46 -3.66
N LEU A 69 10.11 1.41 -4.13
CA LEU A 69 10.14 1.81 -5.54
C LEU A 69 11.47 2.43 -5.99
N PRO A 70 12.17 3.28 -5.21
CA PRO A 70 13.46 3.83 -5.63
C PRO A 70 14.50 2.76 -5.95
N ALA A 71 14.52 1.66 -5.19
CA ALA A 71 15.45 0.57 -5.43
C ALA A 71 15.20 -0.15 -6.76
N LEU A 72 13.99 -0.09 -7.32
CA LEU A 72 13.75 -0.65 -8.65
C LEU A 72 14.46 0.16 -9.75
N SER A 73 14.52 1.48 -9.60
CA SER A 73 15.31 2.34 -10.48
C SER A 73 16.80 2.10 -10.31
N GLU A 74 17.28 2.02 -9.06
CA GLU A 74 18.71 1.85 -8.76
C GLU A 74 19.26 0.48 -9.17
N VAL A 75 18.52 -0.60 -8.90
CA VAL A 75 18.99 -1.98 -9.12
C VAL A 75 18.68 -2.48 -10.52
N TYR A 76 17.51 -2.14 -11.07
CA TYR A 76 17.02 -2.70 -12.33
C TYR A 76 16.92 -1.67 -13.47
N GLY A 77 17.25 -0.39 -13.21
CA GLY A 77 17.23 0.65 -14.24
C GLY A 77 15.83 1.08 -14.67
N ILE A 78 14.81 0.84 -13.84
CA ILE A 78 13.43 1.33 -14.09
C ILE A 78 13.43 2.86 -14.18
N ASP A 79 12.67 3.40 -15.14
CA ASP A 79 12.54 4.85 -15.33
C ASP A 79 12.12 5.56 -14.02
N PRO A 80 12.98 6.44 -13.47
CA PRO A 80 12.66 7.20 -12.26
C PRO A 80 11.39 8.02 -12.38
N TYR A 81 11.03 8.49 -13.59
CA TYR A 81 9.79 9.24 -13.78
C TYR A 81 8.53 8.37 -13.66
N ALA A 82 8.61 7.08 -14.02
CA ALA A 82 7.54 6.13 -13.78
C ALA A 82 7.35 5.88 -12.27
N VAL A 83 8.46 5.75 -11.53
CA VAL A 83 8.45 5.65 -10.06
C VAL A 83 7.83 6.90 -9.42
N ASP A 84 8.28 8.09 -9.81
CA ASP A 84 7.77 9.36 -9.29
C ASP A 84 6.28 9.55 -9.58
N GLY A 85 5.81 9.16 -10.77
CA GLY A 85 4.39 9.19 -11.12
C GLY A 85 3.54 8.32 -10.19
N VAL A 86 4.02 7.12 -9.85
CA VAL A 86 3.34 6.25 -8.85
C VAL A 86 3.34 6.90 -7.47
N LEU A 87 4.47 7.44 -7.02
CA LEU A 87 4.59 8.08 -5.70
C LEU A 87 3.76 9.36 -5.57
N GLN A 88 3.57 10.11 -6.65
CA GLN A 88 2.68 11.25 -6.70
C GLN A 88 1.22 10.82 -6.51
N ASN A 89 0.78 9.78 -7.21
CA ASN A 89 -0.58 9.23 -7.06
C ASN A 89 -0.82 8.68 -5.64
N VAL A 90 0.18 8.00 -5.07
CA VAL A 90 0.17 7.54 -3.66
C VAL A 90 -0.01 8.71 -2.68
N SER A 91 0.70 9.82 -2.91
CA SER A 91 0.61 11.00 -2.04
C SER A 91 -0.76 11.68 -2.15
N THR A 92 -1.35 11.71 -3.34
CA THR A 92 -2.73 12.19 -3.54
C THR A 92 -3.75 11.29 -2.85
N LEU A 93 -3.61 9.96 -2.95
CA LEU A 93 -4.47 9.00 -2.25
C LEU A 93 -4.43 9.20 -0.73
N GLU A 94 -3.24 9.38 -0.17
CA GLU A 94 -3.06 9.65 1.26
C GLU A 94 -3.72 10.96 1.68
N ALA A 95 -3.62 12.02 0.87
CA ALA A 95 -4.28 13.29 1.13
C ALA A 95 -5.82 13.16 1.13
N ILE A 96 -6.40 12.40 0.19
CA ILE A 96 -7.84 12.13 0.13
C ILE A 96 -8.30 11.43 1.40
N PHE A 97 -7.66 10.33 1.80
CA PHE A 97 -8.09 9.60 3.00
C PHE A 97 -7.82 10.33 4.31
N LYS A 98 -6.79 11.19 4.36
CA LYS A 98 -6.59 12.11 5.47
C LYS A 98 -7.72 13.14 5.57
N ALA A 99 -8.18 13.70 4.44
CA ALA A 99 -9.32 14.61 4.41
C ALA A 99 -10.64 13.92 4.78
N ASN A 100 -10.84 12.66 4.35
CA ASN A 100 -11.98 11.84 4.75
C ASN A 100 -11.98 11.60 6.27
N ASN A 101 -10.83 11.21 6.84
CA ASN A 101 -10.68 11.00 8.28
C ASN A 101 -11.00 12.26 9.09
N ALA A 102 -10.52 13.41 8.63
CA ALA A 102 -10.81 14.71 9.26
C ALA A 102 -12.25 15.21 8.98
N ARG A 103 -13.05 14.48 8.19
CA ARG A 103 -14.41 14.84 7.77
C ARG A 103 -14.51 16.22 7.12
N VAL A 104 -13.42 16.72 6.53
CA VAL A 104 -13.39 18.04 5.86
C VAL A 104 -14.14 17.98 4.52
N LYS A 105 -13.88 16.91 3.75
CA LYS A 105 -14.53 16.63 2.47
C LYS A 105 -14.50 15.13 2.24
N VAL A 106 -15.55 14.43 2.66
CA VAL A 106 -15.63 12.98 2.49
C VAL A 106 -15.85 12.66 1.01
N ASP A 107 -14.86 12.03 0.40
CA ASP A 107 -14.85 11.62 -1.00
C ASP A 107 -14.55 10.12 -1.13
N PHE A 108 -15.59 9.34 -1.46
CA PHE A 108 -15.48 7.91 -1.73
C PHE A 108 -15.19 7.58 -3.20
N LYS A 109 -15.12 8.58 -4.10
CA LYS A 109 -14.84 8.40 -5.52
C LYS A 109 -13.36 8.64 -5.87
N GLY A 110 -12.76 9.68 -5.30
CA GLY A 110 -11.36 10.03 -5.57
C GLY A 110 -10.37 8.95 -5.13
N GLY A 111 -10.65 8.26 -4.02
CA GLY A 111 -9.82 7.14 -3.54
C GLY A 111 -9.67 6.02 -4.58
N PRO A 112 -10.79 5.42 -5.06
CA PRO A 112 -10.77 4.43 -6.13
C PRO A 112 -10.06 4.86 -7.42
N GLU A 113 -10.23 6.12 -7.83
CA GLU A 113 -9.55 6.66 -9.02
C GLU A 113 -8.03 6.62 -8.86
N MET A 114 -7.52 7.15 -7.74
CA MET A 114 -6.08 7.13 -7.46
C MET A 114 -5.53 5.72 -7.29
N ILE A 115 -6.29 4.80 -6.67
CA ILE A 115 -5.92 3.39 -6.57
C ILE A 115 -5.75 2.78 -7.97
N GLY A 116 -6.65 3.06 -8.91
CA GLY A 116 -6.55 2.58 -10.28
C GLY A 116 -5.30 3.09 -11.02
N LEU A 117 -4.96 4.38 -10.84
CA LEU A 117 -3.75 4.97 -11.40
C LEU A 117 -2.47 4.37 -10.82
N ILE A 118 -2.43 4.15 -9.50
CA ILE A 118 -1.30 3.48 -8.83
C ILE A 118 -1.16 2.05 -9.33
N ASP A 119 -2.27 1.29 -9.40
CA ASP A 119 -2.24 -0.11 -9.84
C ASP A 119 -1.70 -0.24 -11.27
N SER A 120 -2.15 0.64 -12.17
CA SER A 120 -1.73 0.70 -13.57
C SER A 120 -0.26 1.11 -13.71
N GLY A 121 0.20 2.09 -12.92
CA GLY A 121 1.60 2.49 -12.89
C GLY A 121 2.52 1.39 -12.37
N LEU A 122 2.09 0.64 -11.35
CA LEU A 122 2.82 -0.53 -10.85
C LEU A 122 2.90 -1.64 -11.91
N GLU A 123 1.81 -1.92 -12.64
CA GLU A 123 1.85 -2.90 -13.74
C GLU A 123 2.83 -2.51 -14.84
N ALA A 124 2.86 -1.23 -15.22
CA ALA A 124 3.83 -0.73 -16.20
C ALA A 124 5.27 -0.94 -15.71
N ILE A 125 5.55 -0.61 -14.45
CA ILE A 125 6.86 -0.88 -13.84
C ILE A 125 7.20 -2.37 -13.86
N TYR A 126 6.25 -3.25 -13.59
CA TYR A 126 6.50 -4.70 -13.58
C TYR A 126 6.76 -5.27 -14.97
N GLN A 127 6.19 -4.68 -16.02
CA GLN A 127 6.46 -5.06 -17.41
C GLN A 127 7.88 -4.69 -17.85
N ASP A 128 8.44 -3.63 -17.26
CA ASP A 128 9.80 -3.15 -17.54
C ASP A 128 10.87 -3.88 -16.69
N LEU A 129 10.48 -4.67 -15.69
CA LEU A 129 11.41 -5.46 -14.89
C LEU A 129 11.93 -6.71 -15.64
N PRO A 130 13.18 -7.13 -15.39
CA PRO A 130 13.65 -8.44 -15.83
C PRO A 130 12.72 -9.55 -15.29
N PRO A 131 12.24 -10.50 -16.14
CA PRO A 131 11.30 -11.52 -15.72
C PRO A 131 11.78 -12.35 -14.53
N GLU A 132 13.08 -12.65 -14.46
CA GLU A 132 13.68 -13.38 -13.35
C GLU A 132 13.70 -12.59 -12.03
N ALA A 133 13.77 -11.26 -12.10
CA ALA A 133 13.71 -10.41 -10.92
C ALA A 133 12.27 -10.38 -10.36
N LEU A 134 11.29 -10.21 -11.25
CA LEU A 134 9.87 -10.26 -10.88
C LEU A 134 9.49 -11.63 -10.30
N ALA A 135 9.99 -12.73 -10.89
CA ALA A 135 9.76 -14.08 -10.39
C ALA A 135 10.34 -14.27 -8.97
N LYS A 136 11.57 -13.81 -8.70
CA LYS A 136 12.18 -13.88 -7.37
C LYS A 136 11.41 -13.06 -6.32
N GLY A 137 11.01 -11.84 -6.65
CA GLY A 137 10.20 -11.02 -5.75
C GLY A 137 8.83 -11.65 -5.46
N THR A 138 8.24 -12.29 -6.47
CA THR A 138 7.00 -13.06 -6.31
C THR A 138 7.20 -14.26 -5.39
N GLU A 139 8.26 -15.05 -5.58
CA GLU A 139 8.59 -16.20 -4.73
C GLU A 139 8.78 -15.79 -3.27
N ILE A 140 9.50 -14.68 -3.00
CA ILE A 140 9.66 -14.14 -1.65
C ILE A 140 8.28 -13.84 -1.04
N LEU A 141 7.39 -13.19 -1.77
CA LEU A 141 6.06 -12.85 -1.28
C LEU A 141 5.19 -14.10 -1.02
N GLU A 142 5.23 -15.09 -1.91
CA GLU A 142 4.48 -16.34 -1.76
C GLU A 142 5.03 -17.24 -0.64
N SER A 143 6.30 -17.08 -0.26
CA SER A 143 6.89 -17.80 0.87
C SER A 143 6.39 -17.33 2.24
N CYS A 144 5.67 -16.20 2.29
CA CYS A 144 5.14 -15.66 3.54
C CYS A 144 4.07 -16.56 4.16
N ASP A 145 4.35 -17.09 5.35
CA ASP A 145 3.33 -17.80 6.14
C ASP A 145 2.22 -16.84 6.60
N LEU A 146 1.03 -16.99 6.00
CA LEU A 146 -0.16 -16.18 6.27
C LEU A 146 -0.94 -16.63 7.51
N THR A 147 -0.59 -17.78 8.09
CA THR A 147 -1.22 -18.31 9.32
C THR A 147 -0.68 -17.65 10.59
N VAL A 148 0.52 -17.08 10.52
CA VAL A 148 1.13 -16.29 11.60
C VAL A 148 0.40 -14.96 11.78
N ASP A 149 0.08 -14.57 13.01
CA ASP A 149 -0.63 -13.31 13.30
C ASP A 149 0.08 -12.09 12.66
N ALA A 150 -0.72 -11.20 12.08
CA ALA A 150 -0.22 -10.03 11.37
C ALA A 150 0.60 -9.04 12.22
N THR A 151 0.48 -9.08 13.55
CA THR A 151 1.25 -8.24 14.48
C THR A 151 2.56 -8.87 14.93
N ALA A 152 2.78 -10.16 14.66
CA ALA A 152 4.03 -10.83 14.94
C ALA A 152 5.17 -10.22 14.12
N GLU A 153 6.39 -10.37 14.63
CA GLU A 153 7.58 -9.93 13.92
C GLU A 153 7.73 -10.66 12.57
N GLY A 154 8.35 -9.98 11.61
CA GLY A 154 8.53 -10.48 10.26
C GLY A 154 8.98 -9.41 9.29
N THR A 155 9.35 -9.84 8.10
CA THR A 155 9.66 -8.94 7.00
C THR A 155 8.44 -8.12 6.59
N LEU A 156 8.66 -6.99 5.91
CA LEU A 156 7.59 -6.01 5.67
C LEU A 156 6.52 -6.59 4.76
N GLU A 157 6.92 -7.21 3.66
CA GLU A 157 6.08 -7.88 2.69
C GLU A 157 5.21 -8.97 3.32
N CYS A 158 5.76 -9.77 4.25
CA CYS A 158 4.99 -10.78 4.97
C CYS A 158 4.03 -10.17 5.99
N ARG A 159 4.43 -9.12 6.72
CA ARG A 159 3.52 -8.42 7.65
C ARG A 159 2.34 -7.78 6.91
N ILE A 160 2.58 -7.14 5.77
CA ILE A 160 1.52 -6.58 4.92
C ILE A 160 0.60 -7.70 4.43
N SER A 161 1.16 -8.79 3.90
CA SER A 161 0.38 -9.91 3.36
C SER A 161 -0.49 -10.59 4.42
N ARG A 162 0.05 -10.83 5.62
CA ARG A 162 -0.72 -11.33 6.77
C ARG A 162 -1.84 -10.36 7.15
N ALA A 163 -1.55 -9.06 7.20
CA ALA A 163 -2.54 -8.05 7.56
C ALA A 163 -3.71 -8.00 6.55
N VAL A 164 -3.43 -8.17 5.26
CA VAL A 164 -4.45 -8.27 4.20
C VAL A 164 -5.22 -9.60 4.33
N ALA A 165 -4.53 -10.74 4.38
CA ALA A 165 -5.15 -12.06 4.42
C ALA A 165 -6.06 -12.27 5.65
N GLN A 166 -5.70 -11.69 6.79
CA GLN A 166 -6.46 -11.80 8.04
C GLN A 166 -7.49 -10.67 8.20
N ASN A 167 -7.66 -9.80 7.20
CA ASN A 167 -8.44 -8.56 7.28
C ASN A 167 -8.19 -7.80 8.59
N LYS A 168 -6.91 -7.72 8.99
CA LYS A 168 -6.55 -7.17 10.29
C LYS A 168 -6.90 -5.69 10.29
N ARG A 169 -7.59 -5.23 11.33
CA ARG A 169 -7.80 -3.78 11.52
C ARG A 169 -6.44 -3.09 11.65
N PRO A 170 -6.21 -1.95 10.97
CA PRO A 170 -4.99 -1.19 11.17
C PRO A 170 -4.82 -0.83 12.66
N SER A 171 -3.60 -1.00 13.19
CA SER A 171 -3.23 -0.53 14.53
C SER A 171 -2.09 0.48 14.39
N GLY A 172 -2.35 1.73 14.78
CA GLY A 172 -1.40 2.83 14.70
C GLY A 172 -1.76 3.89 13.66
N GLY A 173 -2.34 4.99 14.13
CA GLY A 173 -2.57 6.25 13.41
C GLY A 173 -2.85 7.29 14.48
N GLN A 174 -2.27 8.50 14.35
CA GLN A 174 -2.38 9.54 15.38
C GLN A 174 -3.84 9.78 15.78
N SER A 175 -4.12 9.53 17.06
CA SER A 175 -5.12 10.27 17.84
C SER A 175 -4.68 11.72 17.99
#